data_AF-A0A7C6H382-F1
#
_entry.id   AF-A0A7C6H382-F1
#
_cell.length_a   1.000
_cell.length_b   1.000
_cell.length_c   1.000
_cell.angle_alpha   90.00
_cell.angle_beta   90.00
_cell.angle_gamma   90.00
#
_symmetry.space_group_name_H-M   'P 1'
#
loop_
_entity.id
_entity.type
_entity.pdbx_description
1 polymer ?
#
loop_
_entity_poly.entity_id
_entity_poly.type
_entity_poly.pdbx_seq_one_letter_code
_entity_poly.pdbx_strand_id
1 'polypeptide(L)'
;QAPLIKWCNEKGIPFFSYMVLEQGALSGRYNHENSFPPFCMRAFNFPKSKFRKISPLLELMSTLAEKYQVSASQIPIAWAIAKGTIPLIGLTRPSYAEDLLAGTRIQLTQDEINALDRSAQSSGVVIKGVWEP
;
A
#
# COMPACT_ATOMS: atom_id res chain seq x y z
N GLN A 1 -6.87 -3.40 13.20
CA GLN A 1 -7.79 -2.38 12.63
C GLN A 1 -9.07 -3.00 12.03
N ALA A 2 -9.08 -4.26 11.57
CA ALA A 2 -10.26 -4.89 10.95
C ALA A 2 -11.59 -4.78 11.75
N PRO A 3 -11.62 -4.91 13.10
CA PRO A 3 -12.87 -4.73 13.85
C PRO A 3 -13.46 -3.32 13.76
N LEU A 4 -12.60 -2.28 13.74
CA LEU A 4 -13.03 -0.89 13.66
C LEU A 4 -13.57 -0.55 12.27
N ILE A 5 -12.87 -0.99 11.21
CA ILE A 5 -13.31 -0.79 9.83
C ILE A 5 -14.68 -1.43 9.61
N LYS A 6 -14.86 -2.67 10.08
CA LYS A 6 -16.15 -3.37 10.01
C LYS A 6 -17.25 -2.58 10.72
N TRP A 7 -17.01 -2.12 11.95
CA TRP A 7 -17.98 -1.33 12.70
C TRP A 7 -18.35 -0.02 12.00
N CYS A 8 -17.37 0.71 11.47
CA CYS A 8 -17.61 1.93 10.69
C CYS A 8 -18.51 1.65 9.48
N ASN A 9 -18.21 0.60 8.72
CA ASN A 9 -18.98 0.21 7.54
C ASN A 9 -20.42 -0.19 7.91
N GLU A 10 -20.62 -0.95 8.99
CA GLU A 10 -21.97 -1.33 9.49
C GLU A 10 -22.79 -0.12 9.95
N LYS A 11 -22.15 0.98 10.35
CA LYS A 11 -22.79 2.23 10.78
C LYS A 11 -22.89 3.28 9.67
N GLY A 12 -22.44 2.99 8.45
CA GLY A 12 -22.40 3.95 7.35
C GLY A 12 -21.44 5.12 7.62
N ILE A 13 -20.43 4.92 8.46
CA ILE A 13 -19.41 5.92 8.80
C ILE A 13 -18.21 5.73 7.84
N PRO A 14 -17.84 6.73 7.04
CA PRO A 14 -16.66 6.65 6.18
C PRO A 14 -15.38 6.44 7.00
N PHE A 15 -14.59 5.41 6.67
CA PHE A 15 -13.28 5.18 7.27
C PHE A 15 -12.17 5.55 6.28
N PHE A 16 -11.41 6.60 6.57
CA PHE A 16 -10.32 7.05 5.71
C PHE A 16 -9.00 6.36 6.06
N SER A 17 -8.36 5.68 5.10
CA SER A 17 -7.05 5.06 5.30
C SER A 17 -5.93 6.00 4.85
N TYR A 18 -5.00 6.30 5.76
CA TYR A 18 -3.80 7.09 5.52
C TYR A 18 -2.56 6.19 5.35
N MET A 19 -1.47 6.73 4.77
CA MET A 19 -0.21 6.00 4.52
C MET A 19 -0.34 4.74 3.64
N VAL A 20 -1.33 4.70 2.75
CA VAL A 20 -1.59 3.54 1.87
C VAL A 20 -0.36 3.13 1.03
N LEU A 21 0.49 4.09 0.65
CA LEU A 21 1.72 3.83 -0.11
C LEU A 21 3.00 3.84 0.75
N GLU A 22 2.90 3.96 2.08
CA GLU A 22 4.02 4.03 3.03
C GLU A 22 5.13 4.98 2.59
N GLN A 23 4.83 6.29 2.50
CA GLN A 23 5.77 7.33 2.04
C GLN A 23 6.37 7.08 0.64
N GLY A 24 5.72 6.23 -0.16
CA GLY A 24 6.13 5.82 -1.49
C GLY A 24 6.87 4.48 -1.56
N ALA A 25 7.11 3.80 -0.44
CA ALA A 25 7.79 2.50 -0.42
C ALA A 25 7.01 1.44 -1.21
N LEU A 26 5.68 1.53 -1.23
CA LEU A 26 4.78 0.65 -1.97
C LEU A 26 4.38 1.21 -3.35
N SER A 27 5.14 2.17 -3.89
CA SER A 27 4.84 2.75 -5.21
C SER A 27 5.35 1.93 -6.40
N GLY A 28 6.19 0.91 -6.14
CA GLY A 28 6.95 0.17 -7.16
C GLY A 28 8.22 0.88 -7.67
N ARG A 29 8.47 2.13 -7.25
CA ARG A 29 9.68 2.87 -7.64
C ARG A 29 10.93 2.52 -6.83
N TYR A 30 10.73 2.00 -5.62
CA TYR A 30 11.80 1.73 -4.67
C TYR A 30 11.85 0.25 -4.33
N ASN A 31 13.06 -0.26 -4.14
CA ASN A 31 13.33 -1.62 -3.68
C ASN A 31 14.63 -1.63 -2.86
N HIS A 32 15.18 -2.81 -2.59
CA HIS A 32 16.40 -2.90 -1.76
C HIS A 32 17.68 -2.41 -2.48
N GLU A 33 17.69 -2.41 -3.82
CA GLU A 33 18.77 -1.91 -4.66
C GLU A 33 18.62 -0.40 -4.88
N ASN A 34 17.43 0.04 -5.25
CA ASN A 34 17.02 1.44 -5.42
C ASN A 34 16.16 1.90 -4.23
N SER A 35 16.76 2.02 -3.06
CA SER A 35 16.04 2.46 -1.85
C SER A 35 15.83 3.98 -1.82
N PHE A 36 15.18 4.48 -0.77
CA PHE A 36 15.10 5.92 -0.56
C PHE A 36 16.49 6.59 -0.50
N PRO A 37 16.58 7.86 -0.96
CA PRO A 37 17.82 8.64 -0.89
C PRO A 37 18.38 8.71 0.54
N PRO A 38 19.72 8.66 0.72
CA PRO A 38 20.32 8.75 2.05
C PRO A 38 20.03 10.12 2.68
N PHE A 39 20.17 10.19 4.01
CA PHE A 39 19.99 11.43 4.80
C PHE A 39 18.59 12.08 4.72
N CYS A 40 17.56 11.30 4.36
CA CYS A 40 16.17 11.76 4.47
C CYS A 40 15.37 10.94 5.49
N MET A 41 14.32 11.54 6.04
CA MET A 41 13.44 10.91 7.03
C MET A 41 12.86 9.57 6.53
N ARG A 42 12.51 9.50 5.23
CA ARG A 42 12.01 8.25 4.62
C ARG A 42 13.02 7.11 4.71
N ALA A 43 14.30 7.37 4.45
CA ALA A 43 15.34 6.34 4.51
C ALA A 43 15.66 5.88 5.95
N PHE A 44 15.51 6.77 6.93
CA PHE A 44 15.66 6.42 8.34
C PHE A 44 14.47 5.58 8.84
N ASN A 45 13.23 5.96 8.49
CA ASN A 45 12.03 5.20 8.86
C ASN A 45 11.92 3.87 8.09
N PHE A 46 12.40 3.84 6.85
CA PHE A 46 12.32 2.71 5.95
C PHE A 46 13.69 2.40 5.32
N PRO A 47 14.61 1.79 6.10
CA PRO A 47 15.94 1.46 5.63
C PRO A 47 15.92 0.29 4.62
N LYS A 48 17.04 0.10 3.91
CA LYS A 48 17.24 -1.02 2.96
C LYS A 48 16.90 -2.40 3.54
N SER A 49 17.12 -2.60 4.84
CA SER A 49 16.76 -3.85 5.52
C SER A 49 15.25 -4.11 5.53
N LYS A 50 14.41 -3.09 5.66
CA LYS A 50 12.94 -3.23 5.53
C LYS A 50 12.53 -3.53 4.09
N PHE A 51 13.15 -2.86 3.10
CA PHE A 51 12.92 -3.16 1.68
C PHE A 51 13.22 -4.62 1.33
N ARG A 52 14.30 -5.20 1.86
CA ARG A 52 14.59 -6.63 1.68
C ARG A 52 13.49 -7.53 2.25
N LYS A 53 12.99 -7.21 3.44
CA LYS A 53 11.93 -7.99 4.09
C LYS A 53 10.60 -7.95 3.32
N ILE A 54 10.27 -6.82 2.69
CA ILE A 54 9.04 -6.66 1.91
C ILE A 54 9.23 -6.98 0.42
N SER A 55 10.40 -7.43 -0.03
CA SER A 55 10.63 -7.72 -1.45
C SER A 55 9.62 -8.70 -2.05
N PRO A 56 9.22 -9.81 -1.36
CA PRO A 56 8.17 -10.69 -1.86
C PRO A 56 6.81 -9.99 -2.04
N LEU A 57 6.49 -9.01 -1.18
CA LEU A 57 5.26 -8.23 -1.30
C LEU A 57 5.33 -7.29 -2.52
N LEU A 58 6.47 -6.65 -2.75
CA LEU A 58 6.68 -5.77 -3.91
C LEU A 58 6.63 -6.55 -5.22
N GLU A 59 7.19 -7.76 -5.25
CA GLU A 59 7.13 -8.67 -6.40
C GLU A 59 5.67 -9.09 -6.69
N LEU A 60 4.94 -9.53 -5.66
CA LEU A 60 3.51 -9.87 -5.79
C LEU A 60 2.69 -8.68 -6.31
N MET A 61 2.94 -7.48 -5.79
CA MET A 61 2.30 -6.26 -6.29
C MET A 61 2.64 -5.99 -7.76
N SER A 62 3.87 -6.25 -8.20
CA SER A 62 4.26 -6.12 -9.61
C SER A 62 3.50 -7.11 -10.49
N THR A 63 3.42 -8.38 -10.09
CA THR A 63 2.68 -9.41 -10.82
C THR A 63 1.19 -9.07 -10.95
N LEU A 64 0.57 -8.55 -9.89
CA LEU A 64 -0.82 -8.10 -9.94
C LEU A 64 -0.97 -6.86 -10.82
N ALA A 65 -0.03 -5.92 -10.74
CA ALA A 65 -0.05 -4.72 -11.58
C ALA A 65 0.00 -5.06 -13.07
N GLU A 66 0.83 -6.04 -13.46
CA GLU A 66 0.88 -6.59 -14.82
C GLU A 66 -0.45 -7.25 -15.21
N LYS A 67 -1.01 -8.10 -14.34
CA LYS A 67 -2.31 -8.75 -14.58
C LYS A 67 -3.43 -7.74 -14.86
N TYR A 68 -3.48 -6.66 -14.09
CA TYR A 68 -4.50 -5.63 -14.19
C TYR A 68 -4.14 -4.48 -15.14
N GLN A 69 -2.96 -4.51 -15.77
CA GLN A 69 -2.44 -3.48 -16.67
C GLN A 69 -2.44 -2.07 -16.05
N VAL A 70 -1.97 -1.99 -14.81
CA VAL A 70 -1.88 -0.74 -14.03
C VAL A 70 -0.46 -0.55 -13.48
N SER A 71 -0.18 0.62 -12.90
CA SER A 71 1.04 0.82 -12.12
C SER A 71 0.98 0.08 -10.78
N ALA A 72 2.13 -0.39 -10.29
CA ALA A 72 2.24 -1.10 -9.01
C ALA A 72 1.68 -0.31 -7.81
N SER A 73 1.73 1.03 -7.86
CA SER A 73 1.13 1.90 -6.84
C SER A 73 -0.39 1.79 -6.75
N GLN A 74 -1.08 1.25 -7.76
CA GLN A 74 -2.53 1.06 -7.72
C GLN A 74 -2.94 -0.18 -6.92
N ILE A 75 -2.07 -1.16 -6.74
CA ILE A 75 -2.40 -2.40 -6.02
C ILE A 75 -2.69 -2.16 -4.53
N PRO A 76 -1.86 -1.40 -3.77
CA PRO A 76 -2.19 -1.08 -2.38
C PRO A 76 -3.46 -0.23 -2.23
N ILE A 77 -3.77 0.58 -3.24
CA ILE A 77 -4.98 1.42 -3.28
C ILE A 77 -6.22 0.54 -3.47
N ALA A 78 -6.19 -0.35 -4.45
CA ALA A 78 -7.24 -1.34 -4.67
C ALA A 78 -7.43 -2.25 -3.46
N TRP A 79 -6.32 -2.68 -2.83
CA TRP A 79 -6.37 -3.44 -1.59
C TRP A 79 -7.09 -2.66 -0.47
N ALA A 80 -6.73 -1.39 -0.22
CA ALA A 80 -7.38 -0.58 0.81
C ALA A 80 -8.90 -0.43 0.58
N ILE A 81 -9.30 -0.16 -0.67
CA ILE A 81 -10.71 -0.10 -1.08
C ILE A 81 -11.41 -1.44 -0.82
N ALA A 82 -10.77 -2.56 -1.18
CA ALA A 82 -11.33 -3.89 -0.96
C ALA A 82 -11.45 -4.26 0.54
N LYS A 83 -10.64 -3.66 1.42
CA LYS A 83 -10.82 -3.77 2.88
C LYS A 83 -11.95 -2.88 3.41
N GLY A 84 -12.59 -2.09 2.57
CA GLY A 84 -13.72 -1.22 2.92
C GLY A 84 -13.29 0.11 3.51
N THR A 85 -12.17 0.68 3.06
CA THR A 85 -11.72 2.03 3.44
C THR A 85 -11.73 2.98 2.25
N ILE A 86 -11.69 4.29 2.54
CA ILE A 86 -11.50 5.35 1.56
C ILE A 86 -10.03 5.81 1.63
N PRO A 87 -9.18 5.45 0.65
CA PRO A 87 -7.77 5.78 0.70
C PRO A 87 -7.51 7.27 0.44
N LEU A 88 -6.73 7.90 1.33
CA LEU A 88 -6.21 9.25 1.13
C LEU A 88 -4.90 9.19 0.35
N ILE A 89 -4.94 9.64 -0.90
CA ILE A 89 -3.78 9.59 -1.82
C ILE A 89 -3.28 11.00 -2.12
N GLY A 90 -2.05 11.29 -1.70
CA GLY A 90 -1.37 12.54 -2.04
C GLY A 90 -0.84 12.50 -3.48
N LEU A 91 -1.19 13.49 -4.29
CA LEU A 91 -0.71 13.65 -5.66
C LEU A 91 0.12 14.93 -5.77
N THR A 92 1.29 14.87 -6.39
CA THR A 92 2.16 16.03 -6.60
C THR A 92 2.15 16.53 -8.05
N ARG A 93 1.50 15.81 -8.96
CA ARG A 93 1.41 16.12 -10.39
C ARG A 93 0.01 15.77 -10.89
N PRO A 94 -0.60 16.59 -11.76
CA PRO A 94 -1.92 16.31 -12.34
C PRO A 94 -2.00 14.94 -13.04
N SER A 95 -0.94 14.52 -13.73
CA SER A 95 -0.90 13.25 -14.46
C SER A 95 -1.13 12.02 -13.59
N TYR A 96 -0.84 12.09 -12.28
CA TYR A 96 -1.08 10.96 -11.37
C TYR A 96 -2.55 10.77 -11.01
N ALA A 97 -3.42 11.75 -11.29
CA ALA A 97 -4.85 11.62 -11.05
C ALA A 97 -5.49 10.59 -12.00
N GLU A 98 -5.04 10.52 -13.25
CA GLU A 98 -5.52 9.53 -14.21
C GLU A 98 -5.13 8.11 -13.80
N ASP A 99 -3.87 7.92 -13.39
CA ASP A 99 -3.39 6.64 -12.86
C ASP A 99 -4.19 6.20 -11.62
N LEU A 100 -4.51 7.15 -10.73
CA LEU A 100 -5.31 6.90 -9.53
C LEU A 100 -6.72 6.42 -9.88
N LEU A 101 -7.36 7.03 -10.88
CA LEU A 101 -8.69 6.63 -11.35
C LEU A 101 -8.70 5.22 -11.93
N ALA A 102 -7.60 4.76 -12.52
CA ALA A 102 -7.48 3.38 -12.97
C ALA A 102 -7.45 2.41 -11.78
N GLY A 103 -6.73 2.75 -10.71
CA GLY A 103 -6.63 1.91 -9.51
C GLY A 103 -7.94 1.72 -8.75
N THR A 104 -8.82 2.73 -8.73
CA THR A 104 -10.13 2.61 -8.07
C THR A 104 -11.10 1.66 -8.79
N ARG A 105 -10.80 1.29 -10.04
CA ARG A 105 -11.61 0.35 -10.84
C ARG A 105 -11.16 -1.10 -10.69
N ILE A 106 -10.01 -1.34 -10.07
CA ILE A 106 -9.49 -2.69 -9.87
C ILE A 106 -10.34 -3.39 -8.82
N GLN A 107 -10.82 -4.58 -9.17
CA GLN A 107 -11.47 -5.51 -8.25
C GLN A 107 -10.52 -6.68 -8.01
N LEU A 108 -9.80 -6.63 -6.89
CA LEU A 108 -8.98 -7.75 -6.44
C LEU A 108 -9.90 -8.89 -6.00
N THR A 109 -9.54 -10.11 -6.38
CA THR A 109 -10.19 -11.32 -5.89
C THR A 109 -9.85 -11.55 -4.42
N GLN A 110 -10.69 -12.31 -3.72
CA GLN A 110 -10.44 -12.64 -2.32
C GLN A 110 -9.09 -13.35 -2.11
N ASP A 111 -8.68 -14.20 -3.06
CA ASP A 111 -7.41 -14.91 -3.00
C ASP A 111 -6.20 -13.98 -3.13
N GLU A 112 -6.29 -12.95 -3.98
CA GLU A 112 -5.24 -11.95 -4.14
C GLU A 112 -5.13 -11.05 -2.91
N ILE A 113 -6.26 -10.64 -2.33
CA ILE A 113 -6.30 -9.91 -1.06
C ILE A 113 -5.63 -10.75 0.03
N ASN A 114 -5.97 -12.03 0.12
CA ASN A 114 -5.39 -12.95 1.10
C ASN A 114 -3.89 -13.18 0.84
N ALA A 115 -3.46 -13.23 -0.42
CA ALA A 115 -2.04 -13.36 -0.78
C ALA A 115 -1.24 -12.12 -0.36
N LEU A 116 -1.77 -10.92 -0.62
CA LEU A 116 -1.18 -9.65 -0.16
C LEU A 116 -1.11 -9.60 1.38
N ASP A 117 -2.19 -9.95 2.07
CA ASP A 117 -2.25 -9.98 3.53
C ASP A 117 -1.19 -10.93 4.11
N ARG A 118 -1.09 -12.16 3.58
CA ARG A 118 -0.09 -13.16 4.01
C ARG A 118 1.34 -12.70 3.73
N SER A 119 1.60 -12.15 2.55
CA SER A 119 2.94 -11.68 2.18
C SER A 119 3.37 -10.48 3.03
N ALA A 120 2.46 -9.57 3.37
CA ALA A 120 2.73 -8.46 4.26
C ALA A 120 3.04 -8.96 5.68
N GLN A 121 2.25 -9.90 6.20
CA GLN A 121 2.45 -10.49 7.52
C GLN A 121 3.78 -11.25 7.62
N SER A 122 4.13 -12.05 6.62
CA SER A 122 5.38 -12.83 6.61
C SER A 122 6.64 -11.97 6.58
N SER A 123 6.55 -10.71 6.13
CA SER A 123 7.68 -9.78 6.16
C SER A 123 8.15 -9.45 7.58
N GLY A 124 7.26 -9.56 8.57
CA GLY A 124 7.50 -9.14 9.95
C GLY A 124 7.82 -7.65 10.10
N VAL A 125 7.57 -6.84 9.07
CA VAL A 125 7.76 -5.38 9.12
C VAL A 125 6.51 -4.76 9.74
N VAL A 126 6.69 -4.12 10.88
CA VAL A 126 5.67 -3.30 11.51
C VAL A 126 6.12 -1.84 11.42
N ILE A 127 5.26 -1.00 10.84
CA ILE A 127 5.40 0.45 10.87
C ILE A 127 4.37 0.97 11.85
N LYS A 128 4.85 1.65 12.88
CA LYS A 128 3.99 2.36 13.83
C LYS A 128 4.41 3.83 13.87
N GLY A 129 3.43 4.71 13.90
CA GLY A 129 3.67 6.10 14.27
C GLY A 129 4.19 6.17 15.70
N VAL A 130 5.00 7.19 16.02
CA VAL A 130 5.47 7.41 17.40
C VAL A 130 4.33 7.64 18.41
N TRP A 131 3.13 7.96 17.91
CA TRP A 131 1.90 8.17 18.66
C TRP A 131 1.05 6.90 18.80
N GLU A 132 1.44 5.79 18.18
CA GLU A 132 0.70 4.53 18.24
C GLU A 132 1.26 3.65 19.37
N PRO A 133 0.40 3.17 20.29
CA PRO A 133 0.83 2.32 21.41
C PRO A 133 1.38 0.97 20.95
#